data_AF-A0A093GYY6-F1
#
_entry.id   AF-A0A093GYY6-F1
#
_cell.length_a   1.000
_cell.length_b   1.000
_cell.length_c   1.000
_cell.angle_alpha   90.00
_cell.angle_beta   90.00
_cell.angle_gamma   90.00
#
_symmetry.space_group_name_H-M   'P 1'
#
loop_
_entity.id
_entity.type
_entity.pdbx_description
1 polymer ?
#
loop_
_entity_poly.entity_id
_entity_poly.type
_entity_poly.pdbx_seq_one_letter_code
_entity_poly.pdbx_strand_id
1 'polypeptide(L)'
;VQVPRSQCFLFDPAFSEQELAVLGELGLRVLPDNEEGKHRVHESATLFYMIHCGKALYNNLLWSNWSIGALSKMVIIGNSFKGIEERLLSRILERDYSYIAKVLKGTEEIAFPTHPQYMNTFNDTSIHWFPLQKLKEL
;
A
#
# COMPACT_ATOMS: atom_id res chain seq x y z
N VAL A 1 11.83 14.78 8.87
CA VAL A 1 11.66 14.96 7.41
C VAL A 1 10.19 15.26 7.16
N GLN A 2 9.87 16.29 6.39
CA GLN A 2 8.48 16.63 6.03
C GLN A 2 8.32 16.40 4.53
N VAL A 3 7.28 15.67 4.12
CA VAL A 3 6.97 15.45 2.70
C VAL A 3 6.27 16.71 2.16
N PRO A 4 6.78 17.35 1.10
CA PRO A 4 6.10 18.48 0.47
C PRO A 4 4.68 18.10 0.03
N ARG A 5 3.69 18.97 0.26
CA ARG A 5 2.29 18.70 -0.09
C ARG A 5 2.08 18.43 -1.58
N SER A 6 2.89 19.07 -2.43
CA SER A 6 2.91 18.85 -3.88
C SER A 6 3.39 17.44 -4.30
N GLN A 7 3.96 16.67 -3.37
CA GLN A 7 4.36 15.27 -3.54
C GLN A 7 3.41 14.30 -2.81
N CYS A 8 2.31 14.80 -2.24
CA CYS A 8 1.25 13.98 -1.67
C CYS A 8 0.15 13.80 -2.71
N PHE A 9 0.00 12.56 -3.17
CA PHE A 9 -1.01 12.16 -4.14
C PHE A 9 -2.16 11.46 -3.41
N LEU A 10 -3.41 11.83 -3.74
CA LEU A 10 -4.61 11.27 -3.13
C LEU A 10 -5.59 10.81 -4.20
N PHE A 11 -6.27 9.71 -3.92
CA PHE A 11 -7.38 9.24 -4.71
C PHE A 11 -8.35 8.47 -3.82
N ASP A 12 -9.62 8.83 -3.90
CA ASP A 12 -10.73 8.04 -3.38
C ASP A 12 -11.91 8.24 -4.35
N PRO A 13 -12.49 7.17 -4.92
CA PRO A 13 -13.64 7.31 -5.82
C PRO A 13 -14.87 7.89 -5.11
N ALA A 14 -14.90 7.92 -3.78
CA ALA A 14 -15.98 8.48 -2.99
C ALA A 14 -15.81 9.98 -2.69
N PHE A 15 -14.73 10.63 -3.12
CA PHE A 15 -14.55 12.06 -2.88
C PHE A 15 -15.69 12.88 -3.49
N SER A 16 -16.26 13.76 -2.67
CA SER A 16 -17.19 14.80 -3.07
C SER A 16 -16.46 15.99 -3.69
N GLU A 17 -17.19 16.81 -4.45
CA GLU A 17 -16.65 18.06 -5.02
C GLU A 17 -16.10 19.01 -3.94
N GLN A 18 -16.72 19.01 -2.75
CA GLN A 18 -16.26 19.85 -1.63
C GLN A 18 -14.93 19.34 -1.07
N GLU A 19 -14.76 18.02 -0.92
CA GLU A 19 -13.48 17.43 -0.48
C GLU A 19 -12.38 17.70 -1.50
N LEU A 20 -12.68 17.54 -2.80
CA LEU A 20 -11.72 17.83 -3.88
C LEU A 20 -11.26 19.30 -3.84
N ALA A 21 -12.19 20.23 -3.62
CA ALA A 21 -11.86 21.66 -3.50
C ALA A 21 -10.94 21.92 -2.30
N VAL A 22 -11.27 21.38 -1.12
CA VAL A 22 -10.45 21.53 0.09
C VAL A 22 -9.06 20.92 -0.08
N LEU A 23 -8.95 19.71 -0.66
CA LEU A 23 -7.67 19.07 -0.95
C LEU A 23 -6.79 19.93 -1.87
N GLY A 24 -7.41 20.56 -2.88
CA GLY A 24 -6.75 21.51 -3.77
C GLY A 24 -6.25 22.76 -3.05
N GLU A 25 -7.07 23.39 -2.21
CA GLU A 25 -6.68 24.55 -1.39
C GLU A 25 -5.54 24.24 -0.41
N LEU A 26 -5.50 23.00 0.11
CA LEU A 26 -4.41 22.52 0.95
C LEU A 26 -3.10 22.29 0.17
N GLY A 27 -3.12 22.36 -1.16
CA GLY A 27 -1.94 22.16 -2.02
C GLY A 27 -1.56 20.71 -2.20
N LEU A 28 -2.50 19.78 -1.97
CA LEU A 28 -2.34 18.36 -2.23
C LEU A 28 -2.71 18.03 -3.68
N ARG A 29 -2.21 16.92 -4.21
CA ARG A 29 -2.51 16.50 -5.59
C ARG A 29 -3.54 15.39 -5.61
N VAL A 30 -4.75 15.68 -6.08
CA VAL A 30 -5.72 14.63 -6.37
C VAL A 30 -5.40 14.00 -7.72
N LEU A 31 -5.35 12.66 -7.77
CA LEU A 31 -5.20 11.94 -9.02
C LEU A 31 -6.50 12.05 -9.83
N PRO A 32 -6.44 12.41 -11.13
CA PRO A 32 -7.63 12.59 -11.95
C PRO A 32 -8.30 11.26 -12.32
N ASP A 33 -7.52 10.18 -12.38
CA ASP A 33 -7.95 8.88 -12.86
C ASP A 33 -7.87 7.82 -11.75
N ASN A 34 -8.81 6.87 -11.78
CA ASN A 34 -8.73 5.67 -10.96
C ASN A 34 -7.64 4.74 -11.51
N GLU A 35 -6.46 4.79 -10.93
CA GLU A 35 -5.34 3.91 -11.31
C GLU A 35 -5.52 2.45 -10.85
N GLU A 36 -6.61 2.13 -10.13
CA GLU A 36 -6.91 0.80 -9.61
C GLU A 36 -5.76 0.21 -8.77
N GLY A 37 -5.06 1.08 -8.03
CA GLY A 37 -3.91 0.71 -7.20
C GLY A 37 -2.60 0.53 -7.97
N LYS A 38 -2.50 0.91 -9.24
CA LYS A 38 -1.30 0.70 -10.09
C LYS A 38 -0.31 1.87 -10.07
N HIS A 39 -0.39 2.74 -9.07
CA HIS A 39 0.50 3.89 -8.95
C HIS A 39 1.97 3.45 -8.91
N ARG A 40 2.81 4.03 -9.75
CA ARG A 40 4.21 3.61 -9.89
C ARG A 40 5.12 4.46 -9.01
N VAL A 41 6.11 3.80 -8.41
CA VAL A 41 7.22 4.50 -7.76
C VAL A 41 8.13 5.11 -8.82
N HIS A 42 8.56 6.34 -8.54
CA HIS A 42 9.48 7.08 -9.38
C HIS A 42 10.91 7.07 -8.79
N GLU A 43 11.61 8.20 -8.84
CA GLU A 43 13.00 8.29 -8.40
C GLU A 43 13.14 8.18 -6.88
N SER A 44 12.19 8.75 -6.14
CA SER A 44 12.21 8.86 -4.68
C SER A 44 11.52 7.70 -3.96
N ALA A 45 11.91 7.47 -2.71
CA ALA A 45 11.19 6.56 -1.82
C ALA A 45 9.74 7.04 -1.65
N THR A 46 8.79 6.11 -1.73
CA THR A 46 7.35 6.42 -1.76
C THR A 46 6.63 5.64 -0.67
N LEU A 47 5.85 6.36 0.13
CA LEU A 47 4.95 5.79 1.11
C LEU A 47 3.55 5.66 0.50
N PHE A 48 3.02 4.44 0.47
CA PHE A 48 1.64 4.15 0.12
C PHE A 48 0.82 4.01 1.40
N TYR A 49 -0.16 4.88 1.59
CA TYR A 49 -1.11 4.80 2.68
C TYR A 49 -2.43 4.25 2.16
N MET A 50 -2.70 2.97 2.44
CA MET A 50 -3.78 2.19 1.81
C MET A 50 -4.69 1.54 2.86
N ILE A 51 -4.99 2.25 3.93
CA ILE A 51 -5.81 1.71 5.03
C ILE A 51 -7.14 1.17 4.50
N HIS A 52 -7.49 -0.04 4.90
CA HIS A 52 -8.73 -0.74 4.53
C HIS A 52 -8.96 -0.95 3.02
N CYS A 53 -7.96 -0.72 2.18
CA CYS A 53 -8.04 -1.02 0.76
C CYS A 53 -8.30 -2.52 0.52
N GLY A 54 -8.98 -2.83 -0.59
CA GLY A 54 -9.19 -4.21 -1.02
C GLY A 54 -7.87 -4.91 -1.38
N LYS A 55 -7.79 -6.22 -1.17
CA LYS A 55 -6.59 -7.06 -1.46
C LYS A 55 -6.10 -6.93 -2.91
N ALA A 56 -7.04 -6.75 -3.85
CA ALA A 56 -6.74 -6.53 -5.26
C ALA A 56 -5.90 -5.28 -5.50
N LEU A 57 -6.10 -4.20 -4.74
CA LEU A 57 -5.34 -2.96 -4.88
C LEU A 57 -3.87 -3.15 -4.48
N TYR A 58 -3.60 -3.88 -3.39
CA TYR A 58 -2.23 -4.24 -3.01
C TYR A 58 -1.55 -5.12 -4.06
N ASN A 59 -2.28 -6.11 -4.60
CA ASN A 59 -1.76 -6.98 -5.65
C ASN A 59 -1.40 -6.18 -6.92
N ASN A 60 -2.27 -5.24 -7.33
CA ASN A 60 -2.02 -4.36 -8.46
C ASN A 60 -0.85 -3.39 -8.23
N LEU A 61 -0.71 -2.88 -7.01
CA LEU A 61 0.40 -2.02 -6.62
C LEU A 61 1.73 -2.76 -6.72
N LEU A 62 1.79 -3.97 -6.18
CA LEU A 62 2.96 -4.84 -6.28
C LEU A 62 3.26 -5.20 -7.75
N TRP A 63 2.24 -5.58 -8.51
CA TRP A 63 2.38 -5.92 -9.93
C TRP A 63 2.99 -4.78 -10.76
N SER A 64 2.43 -3.57 -10.63
CA SER A 64 2.87 -2.40 -11.39
C SER A 64 4.30 -1.97 -11.04
N ASN A 65 4.79 -2.33 -9.85
CA ASN A 65 6.11 -2.02 -9.32
C ASN A 65 7.02 -3.26 -9.19
N TRP A 66 6.76 -4.36 -9.93
CA TRP A 66 7.44 -5.65 -9.73
C TRP A 66 8.89 -5.69 -10.23
N SER A 67 9.77 -4.94 -9.57
CA SER A 67 11.21 -4.94 -9.76
C SER A 67 11.91 -4.67 -8.43
N ILE A 68 13.11 -5.21 -8.25
CA ILE A 68 13.90 -5.00 -7.02
C ILE A 68 14.09 -3.50 -6.74
N GLY A 69 14.41 -2.72 -7.77
CA GLY A 69 14.65 -1.28 -7.64
C GLY A 69 13.42 -0.50 -7.22
N ALA A 70 12.23 -0.84 -7.71
CA ALA A 70 10.98 -0.18 -7.31
C ALA A 70 10.51 -0.64 -5.93
N LEU A 71 10.42 -1.95 -5.69
CA LEU A 71 9.99 -2.51 -4.40
C LEU A 71 10.86 -2.02 -3.23
N SER A 72 12.18 -1.94 -3.42
CA SER A 72 13.10 -1.45 -2.38
C SER A 72 12.89 0.01 -1.94
N LYS A 73 12.15 0.79 -2.74
CA LYS A 73 11.80 2.20 -2.47
C LYS A 73 10.39 2.36 -1.90
N MET A 74 9.65 1.27 -1.75
CA MET A 74 8.26 1.27 -1.30
C MET A 74 8.18 1.04 0.20
N VAL A 75 7.32 1.81 0.85
CA VAL A 75 6.76 1.49 2.16
C VAL A 75 5.25 1.48 2.02
N ILE A 76 4.58 0.48 2.59
CA ILE A 76 3.11 0.38 2.56
C ILE A 76 2.59 0.38 3.98
N ILE A 77 1.70 1.32 4.31
CA ILE A 77 0.87 1.27 5.51
C ILE A 77 -0.51 0.80 5.07
N GLY A 78 -0.91 -0.38 5.53
CA GLY A 78 -2.12 -1.04 5.05
C GLY A 78 -2.41 -2.35 5.78
N ASN A 79 -3.26 -3.18 5.19
CA ASN A 79 -3.65 -4.47 5.74
C ASN A 79 -2.47 -5.45 5.72
N SER A 80 -2.36 -6.25 6.77
CA SER A 80 -1.30 -7.23 6.95
C SER A 80 -1.21 -8.23 5.81
N PHE A 81 -0.05 -8.34 5.16
CA PHE A 81 0.17 -9.36 4.13
C PHE A 81 0.17 -10.77 4.73
N LYS A 82 0.78 -10.94 5.91
CA LYS A 82 0.69 -12.20 6.67
C LYS A 82 -0.76 -12.50 7.08
N GLY A 83 -1.49 -11.50 7.58
CA GLY A 83 -2.90 -11.65 7.90
C GLY A 83 -3.77 -11.97 6.68
N ILE A 84 -3.41 -11.50 5.48
CA ILE A 84 -4.07 -11.89 4.23
C ILE A 84 -3.76 -13.36 3.89
N GLU A 85 -2.51 -13.79 4.04
CA GLU A 85 -2.08 -15.18 3.83
C GLU A 85 -2.82 -16.15 4.75
N GLU A 86 -2.88 -15.85 6.05
CA GLU A 86 -3.51 -16.72 7.05
C GLU A 86 -5.02 -16.88 6.86
N ARG A 87 -5.70 -15.87 6.31
CA ARG A 87 -7.17 -15.85 6.15
C ARG A 87 -7.64 -16.39 4.80
N LEU A 88 -6.76 -16.51 3.83
CA LEU A 88 -7.09 -17.02 2.49
C LEU A 88 -6.60 -18.45 2.31
N LEU A 89 -7.37 -19.23 1.54
CA LEU A 89 -6.86 -20.51 1.05
C LEU A 89 -5.68 -20.26 0.12
N SER A 90 -4.59 -21.02 0.26
CA SER A 90 -3.36 -20.85 -0.54
C SER A 90 -3.65 -20.82 -2.03
N ARG A 91 -4.54 -21.71 -2.52
CA ARG A 91 -4.97 -21.75 -3.94
C ARG A 91 -5.61 -20.44 -4.43
N ILE A 92 -6.31 -19.72 -3.55
CA ILE A 92 -6.96 -18.44 -3.88
C ILE A 92 -5.92 -17.32 -3.86
N LEU A 93 -5.08 -17.29 -2.81
CA LEU A 93 -3.98 -16.35 -2.69
C LEU A 93 -3.05 -16.41 -3.90
N GLU A 94 -2.62 -17.60 -4.29
CA GLU A 94 -1.72 -17.81 -5.43
C GLU A 94 -2.37 -17.47 -6.78
N ARG A 95 -3.66 -17.77 -6.95
CA ARG A 95 -4.39 -17.53 -8.21
C ARG A 95 -4.78 -16.07 -8.39
N ASP A 96 -5.40 -15.46 -7.38
CA ASP A 96 -6.05 -14.16 -7.49
C ASP A 96 -5.16 -13.01 -6.99
N TYR A 97 -4.21 -13.31 -6.10
CA TYR A 97 -3.34 -12.32 -5.44
C TYR A 97 -1.86 -12.74 -5.51
N SER A 98 -1.46 -13.24 -6.67
CA SER A 98 -0.15 -13.87 -6.88
C SER A 98 1.05 -12.98 -6.49
N TYR A 99 0.93 -11.66 -6.59
CA TYR A 99 2.01 -10.74 -6.23
C TYR A 99 2.13 -10.54 -4.71
N ILE A 100 1.02 -10.57 -3.99
CA ILE A 100 1.05 -10.67 -2.52
C ILE A 100 1.74 -11.99 -2.14
N ALA A 101 1.28 -13.11 -2.72
CA ALA A 101 1.84 -14.44 -2.44
C ALA A 101 3.36 -14.49 -2.66
N LYS A 102 3.83 -13.97 -3.80
CA LYS A 102 5.25 -13.94 -4.16
C LYS A 102 6.06 -13.05 -3.23
N VAL A 103 5.54 -11.89 -2.83
CA VAL A 103 6.34 -10.90 -2.10
C VAL A 103 6.49 -11.22 -0.61
N LEU A 104 5.69 -12.13 -0.04
CA LEU A 104 5.70 -12.46 1.39
C LEU A 104 7.11 -12.74 1.94
N LYS A 105 7.91 -13.55 1.25
CA LYS A 105 9.30 -13.84 1.64
C LYS A 105 10.23 -12.64 1.51
N GLY A 106 9.94 -11.74 0.57
CA GLY A 106 10.65 -10.50 0.31
C GLY A 106 10.26 -9.33 1.21
N THR A 107 9.25 -9.51 2.07
CA THR A 107 8.65 -8.46 2.87
C THR A 107 9.14 -8.55 4.32
N GLU A 108 9.35 -7.40 4.93
CA GLU A 108 9.31 -7.23 6.36
C GLU A 108 8.05 -6.46 6.73
N GLU A 109 7.43 -6.85 7.83
CA GLU A 109 6.15 -6.32 8.25
C GLU A 109 6.12 -6.17 9.77
N ILE A 110 5.65 -5.01 10.24
CA ILE A 110 5.37 -4.76 11.66
C ILE A 110 3.93 -4.28 11.83
N ALA A 111 3.18 -4.95 12.69
CA ALA A 111 1.83 -4.55 13.05
C ALA A 111 1.81 -3.21 13.79
N PHE A 112 0.77 -2.42 13.56
CA PHE A 112 0.51 -1.23 14.38
C PHE A 112 0.28 -1.62 15.84
N PRO A 113 0.66 -0.75 16.79
CA PRO A 113 0.37 -0.98 18.20
C PRO A 113 -1.15 -1.04 18.41
N THR A 114 -1.58 -1.93 19.30
CA THR A 114 -2.99 -2.01 19.68
C THR A 114 -3.40 -0.73 20.42
N HIS A 115 -4.49 -0.11 19.98
CA HIS A 115 -5.05 1.06 20.65
C HIS A 115 -6.28 0.65 21.47
N PRO A 116 -6.36 0.95 22.78
CA PRO A 116 -7.47 0.51 23.64
C PRO A 116 -8.85 0.93 23.15
N GLN A 117 -8.94 2.10 22.49
CA GLN A 117 -10.20 2.67 22.00
C GLN A 117 -10.54 2.25 20.56
N TYR A 118 -9.56 1.84 19.76
CA TYR A 118 -9.72 1.58 18.31
C TYR A 118 -9.35 0.14 17.96
N MET A 119 -9.70 -0.79 18.84
CA MET A 119 -9.28 -2.19 18.74
C MET A 119 -9.67 -2.84 17.41
N ASN A 120 -10.78 -2.45 16.78
CA ASN A 120 -11.25 -3.05 15.53
C ASN A 120 -10.90 -2.23 14.28
N THR A 121 -10.43 -0.99 14.44
CA THR A 121 -10.17 -0.10 13.30
C THR A 121 -8.78 -0.32 12.73
N PHE A 122 -7.77 -0.61 13.56
CA PHE A 122 -6.38 -0.78 13.09
C PHE A 122 -5.79 -2.15 13.42
N ASN A 123 -6.61 -3.11 13.85
CA ASN A 123 -6.16 -4.46 14.21
C ASN A 123 -5.42 -5.21 13.12
N ASP A 124 -5.75 -4.95 11.86
CA ASP A 124 -5.10 -5.58 10.71
C ASP A 124 -4.10 -4.65 10.01
N THR A 125 -3.80 -3.48 10.59
CA THR A 125 -2.90 -2.50 9.98
C THR A 125 -1.45 -2.78 10.33
N SER A 126 -0.57 -2.71 9.33
CA SER A 126 0.86 -2.88 9.49
C SER A 126 1.64 -2.00 8.52
N ILE A 127 2.93 -1.82 8.85
CA ILE A 127 3.92 -1.18 7.99
C ILE A 127 4.69 -2.29 7.30
N HIS A 128 4.76 -2.22 5.97
CA HIS A 128 5.50 -3.14 5.12
C HIS A 128 6.65 -2.40 4.46
N TRP A 129 7.82 -3.04 4.39
CA TRP A 129 8.94 -2.62 3.56
C TRP A 129 9.64 -3.84 2.97
N PHE A 130 10.45 -3.62 1.94
CA PHE A 130 11.01 -4.70 1.14
C PHE A 130 12.55 -4.62 1.12
N PRO A 131 13.24 -5.27 2.07
CA PRO A 131 14.70 -5.22 2.13
C PRO A 131 15.35 -5.77 0.86
N LEU A 132 16.36 -5.07 0.36
CA LEU A 132 17.10 -5.47 -0.85
C LEU A 132 17.67 -6.89 -0.77
N GLN A 133 18.11 -7.34 0.41
CA GLN A 133 18.63 -8.70 0.58
C GLN A 133 17.53 -9.73 0.31
N LYS A 134 16.38 -9.60 0.97
CA LYS A 134 15.25 -10.51 0.79
C LYS A 134 14.69 -10.48 -0.63
N LEU A 135 14.66 -9.31 -1.26
CA LEU A 135 14.20 -9.17 -2.66
C LEU A 135 15.09 -9.87 -3.67
N LYS A 136 16.40 -10.05 -3.39
CA LYS A 136 17.33 -10.78 -4.27
C LYS A 136 17.19 -12.29 -4.15
N GLU A 137 16.51 -12.77 -3.11
CA GLU A 137 16.28 -14.18 -2.82
C GLU A 137 14.89 -14.66 -3.27
N LEU A 138 14.05 -13.74 -3.77
CA LEU A 138 12.73 -14.01 -4.38
C LEU A 138 12.85 -14.57 -5.80
#